data_AF-F4HBX7-F1
#
_entry.id   AF-F4HBX7-F1
#
_cell.length_a   1.000
_cell.length_b   1.000
_cell.length_c   1.000
_cell.angle_alpha   90.00
_cell.angle_beta   90.00
_cell.angle_gamma   90.00
#
_symmetry.space_group_name_H-M   'P 1'
#
loop_
_entity.id
_entity.type
_entity.pdbx_description
1 polymer ?
#
loop_
_entity_poly.entity_id
_entity_poly.type
_entity_poly.pdbx_seq_one_letter_code
_entity_poly.pdbx_strand_id
1 'polypeptide(L)'
;MHLNIYDNCSSIIEEWETILNHYDDCPSEGDIWEIARSSTELPILGNIYQDLILNRIISHFCEETGLDYDDLDVFIFVNSYDTHLRINGKYIYSVQDYLDCIKLYK
;
A
#
# COMPACT_ATOMS: atom_id res chain seq x y z
N MET A 1 -16.47 17.94 -4.14
CA MET A 1 -17.02 16.69 -3.60
C MET A 1 -15.82 15.95 -3.05
N HIS A 2 -15.60 15.95 -1.73
CA HIS A 2 -14.56 15.10 -1.15
C HIS A 2 -15.05 13.65 -1.20
N LEU A 3 -14.24 12.78 -1.78
CA LEU A 3 -14.50 11.35 -1.77
C LEU A 3 -14.23 10.83 -0.36
N ASN A 4 -15.20 10.14 0.26
CA ASN A 4 -14.94 9.46 1.52
C ASN A 4 -14.25 8.11 1.24
N ILE A 5 -12.96 8.17 0.91
CA ILE A 5 -12.13 7.01 0.54
C ILE A 5 -11.96 6.06 1.73
N TYR A 6 -11.87 6.62 2.94
CA TYR A 6 -11.57 5.91 4.17
C TYR A 6 -12.68 4.97 4.66
N ASP A 7 -13.93 5.16 4.23
CA ASP A 7 -15.06 4.33 4.69
C ASP A 7 -14.88 2.84 4.39
N ASN A 8 -14.09 2.49 3.36
CA ASN A 8 -13.82 1.10 2.97
C ASN A 8 -12.33 0.75 3.08
N CYS A 9 -11.58 1.40 3.97
CA CYS A 9 -10.17 1.07 4.19
C CYS A 9 -9.99 0.15 5.40
N SER A 10 -8.92 -0.64 5.38
CA SER A 10 -8.44 -1.34 6.57
C SER A 10 -8.15 -0.37 7.71
N SER A 11 -8.32 -0.84 8.95
CA SER A 11 -7.91 -0.09 10.14
C SER A 11 -6.41 0.18 10.21
N ILE A 12 -5.62 -0.44 9.33
CA ILE A 12 -4.15 -0.32 9.24
C ILE A 12 -3.75 0.84 8.31
N ILE A 13 -4.70 1.43 7.57
CA ILE A 13 -4.40 2.41 6.52
C ILE A 13 -3.51 3.57 6.97
N GLU A 14 -3.72 4.09 8.19
CA GLU A 14 -2.94 5.20 8.74
C GLU A 14 -1.45 4.85 8.93
N GLU A 15 -1.15 3.58 9.26
CA GLU A 15 0.24 3.11 9.38
C GLU A 15 0.92 3.07 8.01
N TRP A 16 0.21 2.61 6.98
CA TRP A 16 0.73 2.57 5.60
C TRP A 16 0.90 3.99 5.02
N GLU A 17 -0.04 4.90 5.28
CA GLU A 17 0.10 6.31 4.93
C GLU A 17 1.31 6.93 5.64
N THR A 18 1.54 6.57 6.91
CA THR A 18 2.71 7.07 7.65
C THR A 18 4.02 6.60 7.04
N ILE A 19 4.08 5.36 6.51
CA ILE A 19 5.23 4.89 5.73
C ILE A 19 5.43 5.78 4.50
N LEU A 20 4.40 5.99 3.69
CA LEU A 20 4.52 6.76 2.43
C LEU A 20 4.76 8.25 2.63
N ASN A 21 4.26 8.83 3.73
CA ASN A 21 4.56 10.20 4.12
C ASN A 21 6.07 10.43 4.33
N HIS A 22 6.83 9.40 4.70
CA HIS A 22 8.29 9.50 4.78
C HIS A 22 8.95 9.74 3.41
N TYR A 23 8.31 9.25 2.35
CA TYR A 23 8.79 9.32 0.97
C TYR A 23 8.14 10.45 0.16
N ASP A 24 7.19 11.19 0.74
CA ASP A 24 6.36 12.18 0.05
C ASP A 24 5.59 11.58 -1.16
N ASP A 25 5.17 10.31 -1.03
CA ASP A 25 4.56 9.53 -2.13
C ASP A 25 3.18 8.94 -1.78
N CYS A 26 2.37 9.66 -0.99
CA CYS A 26 0.98 9.26 -0.75
C CYS A 26 0.11 9.45 -2.02
N PRO A 27 -0.79 8.51 -2.35
CA PRO A 27 -1.66 8.66 -3.52
C PRO A 27 -2.61 9.85 -3.41
N SER A 28 -2.75 10.57 -4.52
CA SER A 28 -3.69 11.67 -4.65
C SER A 28 -5.09 11.19 -5.05
N GLU A 29 -6.13 12.02 -4.86
CA GLU A 29 -7.46 11.74 -5.41
C GLU A 29 -7.40 11.54 -6.94
N GLY A 30 -6.47 12.20 -7.63
CA GLY A 30 -6.24 12.04 -9.06
C GLY A 30 -5.85 10.62 -9.43
N ASP A 31 -4.87 10.05 -8.73
CA ASP A 31 -4.37 8.68 -8.95
C ASP A 31 -5.51 7.65 -8.82
N ILE A 32 -6.36 7.82 -7.80
CA ILE A 32 -7.53 6.97 -7.57
C ILE A 32 -8.53 7.10 -8.73
N TRP A 33 -8.82 8.34 -9.15
CA TRP A 33 -9.74 8.60 -10.26
C TRP A 33 -9.24 8.03 -11.58
N GLU A 34 -7.92 8.03 -11.83
CA GLU A 34 -7.34 7.47 -13.06
C GLU A 34 -7.58 5.97 -13.21
N ILE A 35 -7.54 5.24 -12.09
CA ILE A 35 -7.86 3.81 -12.07
C ILE A 35 -9.39 3.62 -12.11
N ALA A 36 -10.13 4.36 -11.30
CA ALA A 36 -11.58 4.25 -11.20
C ALA A 36 -12.28 4.50 -12.55
N ARG A 37 -11.83 5.51 -13.33
CA ARG A 37 -12.41 5.84 -14.65
C ARG A 37 -12.24 4.73 -15.70
N SER A 38 -11.29 3.82 -15.47
CA SER A 38 -10.97 2.72 -16.38
C SER A 38 -11.68 1.42 -15.98
N SER A 39 -12.41 1.42 -14.86
CA SER A 39 -13.08 0.23 -14.32
C SER A 39 -14.35 -0.11 -15.11
N THR A 40 -14.53 -1.38 -15.44
CA THR A 40 -15.72 -1.90 -16.12
C THR A 40 -16.90 -2.13 -15.17
N GLU A 41 -16.63 -2.23 -13.87
CA GLU A 41 -17.60 -2.39 -12.79
C GLU A 41 -17.52 -1.19 -11.84
N LEU A 42 -18.51 -1.04 -10.95
CA LEU A 42 -18.51 0.05 -9.96
C LEU A 42 -17.32 -0.14 -9.00
N PRO A 43 -16.31 0.75 -9.01
CA PRO A 43 -15.10 0.54 -8.22
C PRO A 43 -15.34 0.86 -6.74
N ILE A 44 -14.72 0.08 -5.85
CA ILE A 44 -14.58 0.43 -4.43
C ILE A 44 -13.34 1.30 -4.30
N LEU A 45 -13.53 2.61 -4.16
CA LEU A 45 -12.42 3.58 -4.15
C LEU A 45 -11.41 3.33 -3.02
N GLY A 46 -11.88 2.86 -1.85
CA GLY A 46 -10.99 2.46 -0.75
C GLY A 46 -10.09 1.27 -1.11
N ASN A 47 -10.55 0.35 -1.96
CA ASN A 47 -9.69 -0.75 -2.44
C ASN A 47 -8.64 -0.24 -3.42
N ILE A 48 -9.02 0.65 -4.34
CA ILE A 48 -8.07 1.28 -5.26
C ILE A 48 -6.99 2.04 -4.50
N TYR A 49 -7.39 2.83 -3.49
CA TYR A 49 -6.47 3.59 -2.67
C TYR A 49 -5.49 2.69 -1.90
N GLN A 50 -6.02 1.64 -1.26
CA GLN A 50 -5.19 0.67 -0.55
C GLN A 50 -4.21 -0.04 -1.49
N ASP A 51 -4.66 -0.49 -2.66
CA ASP A 51 -3.80 -1.14 -3.65
C ASP A 51 -2.66 -0.21 -4.10
N LEU A 52 -2.97 1.07 -4.39
CA LEU A 52 -1.95 2.08 -4.70
C LEU A 52 -0.93 2.25 -3.59
N ILE A 53 -1.40 2.37 -2.34
CA ILE A 53 -0.52 2.52 -1.17
C ILE A 53 0.40 1.30 -1.03
N LEU A 54 -0.14 0.08 -1.07
CA LEU A 54 0.64 -1.14 -0.87
C LEU A 54 1.69 -1.32 -1.96
N ASN A 55 1.34 -1.05 -3.23
CA ASN A 55 2.29 -1.12 -4.33
C ASN A 55 3.43 -0.08 -4.20
N ARG A 56 3.13 1.15 -3.78
CA ARG A 56 4.17 2.17 -3.53
C ARG A 56 5.08 1.80 -2.36
N ILE A 57 4.54 1.23 -1.28
CA ILE A 57 5.34 0.71 -0.16
C ILE A 57 6.32 -0.35 -0.64
N ILE A 58 5.89 -1.27 -1.51
CA ILE A 58 6.79 -2.30 -2.05
C ILE A 58 7.85 -1.68 -2.96
N SER A 59 7.50 -0.69 -3.78
CA SER A 59 8.48 0.02 -4.62
C SER A 59 9.58 0.65 -3.77
N HIS A 60 9.22 1.39 -2.71
CA HIS A 60 10.20 1.96 -1.79
C HIS A 60 10.96 0.90 -0.99
N PHE A 61 10.34 -0.23 -0.67
CA PHE A 61 11.04 -1.35 -0.05
C PHE A 61 12.17 -1.86 -0.96
N CYS A 62 11.90 -2.05 -2.24
CA CYS A 62 12.91 -2.44 -3.23
C CYS A 62 14.03 -1.39 -3.33
N GLU A 63 13.69 -0.11 -3.39
CA GLU A 63 14.68 0.99 -3.43
C GLU A 63 15.58 1.02 -2.19
N GLU A 64 15.01 0.86 -1.00
CA GLU A 64 15.73 0.88 0.28
C GLU A 64 16.65 -0.32 0.48
N THR A 65 16.29 -1.47 -0.09
CA THR A 65 17.02 -2.74 0.09
C THR A 65 17.92 -3.07 -1.10
N GLY A 66 17.73 -2.42 -2.25
CA GLY A 66 18.40 -2.75 -3.50
C GLY A 66 17.99 -4.09 -4.09
N LEU A 67 16.88 -4.68 -3.63
CA LEU A 67 16.33 -5.93 -4.14
C LEU A 67 15.39 -5.65 -5.31
N ASP A 68 15.37 -6.55 -6.29
CA ASP A 68 14.37 -6.52 -7.34
C ASP A 68 13.05 -7.13 -6.82
N TYR A 69 11.92 -6.64 -7.33
CA TYR A 69 10.59 -7.14 -6.94
C TYR A 69 10.46 -8.66 -7.14
N ASP A 70 11.06 -9.19 -8.21
CA ASP A 70 11.02 -10.62 -8.57
C ASP A 70 11.76 -11.52 -7.55
N ASP A 71 12.63 -10.93 -6.72
CA ASP A 71 13.35 -11.63 -5.66
C ASP A 71 12.57 -11.65 -4.32
N LEU A 72 11.40 -10.99 -4.26
CA LEU A 72 10.58 -10.88 -3.06
C LEU A 72 9.39 -11.86 -3.09
N ASP A 73 9.16 -12.57 -1.98
CA ASP A 73 7.87 -13.22 -1.67
C ASP A 73 6.90 -12.15 -1.16
N VAL A 74 6.21 -11.51 -2.11
CA VAL A 74 5.17 -10.51 -1.83
C VAL A 74 3.79 -11.15 -1.86
N PHE A 75 3.02 -10.95 -0.80
CA PHE A 75 1.61 -11.25 -0.76
C PHE A 75 0.82 -9.97 -0.48
N ILE A 76 -0.07 -9.62 -1.41
CA ILE A 76 -1.04 -8.53 -1.30
C ILE A 76 -2.44 -9.13 -1.33
N PHE A 77 -3.28 -8.71 -0.40
CA PHE A 77 -4.71 -8.98 -0.41
C PHE A 77 -5.45 -7.68 -0.09
N VAL A 78 -6.32 -7.21 -0.99
CA VAL A 78 -7.10 -5.98 -0.81
C VAL A 78 -8.58 -6.31 -0.83
N ASN A 79 -9.26 -6.10 0.30
CA ASN A 79 -10.70 -6.34 0.42
C ASN A 79 -11.32 -5.47 1.52
N SER A 80 -11.51 -4.20 1.20
CA SER A 80 -12.07 -3.19 2.10
C SER A 80 -11.35 -3.17 3.46
N TYR A 81 -12.05 -3.50 4.54
CA TYR A 81 -11.50 -3.55 5.90
C TYR A 81 -10.47 -4.67 6.10
N ASP A 82 -10.50 -5.71 5.28
CA ASP A 82 -9.63 -6.89 5.38
C ASP A 82 -8.57 -6.83 4.28
N THR A 83 -7.54 -6.01 4.53
CA THR A 83 -6.43 -5.78 3.60
C THR A 83 -5.11 -6.12 4.29
N HIS A 84 -4.22 -6.79 3.56
CA HIS A 84 -2.94 -7.28 4.09
C HIS A 84 -1.80 -7.07 3.09
N LEU A 85 -0.64 -6.73 3.64
CA LEU A 85 0.64 -6.76 2.96
C LEU A 85 1.59 -7.67 3.73
N ARG A 86 2.25 -8.58 3.03
CA ARG A 86 3.33 -9.41 3.56
C ARG A 86 4.51 -9.40 2.59
N ILE A 87 5.71 -9.14 3.10
CA ILE A 87 6.96 -9.15 2.34
C ILE A 87 7.91 -10.15 2.99
N ASN A 88 8.39 -11.15 2.23
CA ASN A 88 9.30 -12.20 2.70
C ASN A 88 8.84 -12.84 4.02
N GLY A 89 7.55 -13.19 4.08
CA GLY A 89 6.93 -13.83 5.24
C GLY A 89 6.58 -12.91 6.41
N LYS A 90 6.93 -11.61 6.36
CA LYS A 90 6.58 -10.64 7.41
C LYS A 90 5.39 -9.77 7.03
N TYR A 91 4.37 -9.77 7.88
CA TYR A 91 3.24 -8.86 7.72
C TYR A 91 3.64 -7.44 8.09
N ILE A 92 3.19 -6.48 7.28
CA ILE A 92 3.49 -5.07 7.46
C ILE A 92 2.22 -4.38 7.97
N TYR A 93 2.07 -4.32 9.29
CA TYR A 93 0.89 -3.72 9.94
C TYR A 93 1.22 -2.43 10.70
N SER A 94 2.48 -2.04 10.70
CA SER A 94 2.96 -0.80 11.29
C SER A 94 4.18 -0.27 10.55
N VAL A 95 4.49 1.01 10.76
CA VAL A 95 5.77 1.60 10.34
C VAL A 95 6.95 0.80 10.89
N GLN A 96 6.85 0.32 12.13
CA GLN A 96 7.92 -0.45 12.77
C GLN A 96 8.14 -1.80 12.08
N ASP A 97 7.08 -2.51 11.69
CA ASP A 97 7.19 -3.77 10.94
C ASP A 97 7.93 -3.56 9.61
N TYR A 98 7.62 -2.47 8.91
CA TYR A 98 8.28 -2.09 7.67
C TYR A 98 9.78 -1.82 7.87
N LEU A 99 10.13 -0.97 8.84
CA LEU A 99 11.52 -0.65 9.16
C LEU A 99 12.31 -1.89 9.61
N ASP A 100 11.71 -2.76 10.41
CA ASP A 100 12.33 -4.01 10.85
C ASP A 100 12.44 -5.04 9.72
N CYS A 101 11.58 -4.97 8.71
CA CYS A 101 11.71 -5.77 7.50
C CYS A 101 12.90 -5.28 6.66
N ILE A 102 13.05 -3.96 6.44
CA ILE A 102 14.18 -3.37 5.71
C ILE A 102 15.52 -3.74 6.35
N LYS A 103 15.63 -3.66 7.68
CA LYS A 103 16.86 -3.97 8.42
C LYS A 103 17.39 -5.40 8.21
N LEU A 104 16.57 -6.33 7.71
CA LEU A 104 17.04 -7.68 7.40
C LEU A 104 17.93 -7.75 6.16
N TYR A 105 17.91 -6.70 5.33
CA TYR A 105 18.59 -6.64 4.04
C TYR A 105 19.64 -5.52 3.95
N LYS A 106 19.84 -4.76 5.05
CA LYS A 106 20.90 -3.75 5.20
C LYS A 106 22.00 -4.27 6.14
#